data_AF-A0A822ZD66-F1
#
_entry.id   AF-A0A822ZD66-F1
#
_cell.length_a   1.000
_cell.length_b   1.000
_cell.length_c   1.000
_cell.angle_alpha   90.00
_cell.angle_beta   90.00
_cell.angle_gamma   90.00
#
_symmetry.space_group_name_H-M   'P 1'
#
loop_
_entity.id
_entity.type
_entity.pdbx_description
1 polymer ?
#
loop_
_entity_poly.entity_id
_entity_poly.type
_entity_poly.pdbx_seq_one_letter_code
_entity_poly.pdbx_strand_id
1 'polypeptide(L)' 'MLLIQHIKRSFAKYLPKHQEQIVLRVPEGGRWEVNYYYTERNKGLYGGWSAFSRDNNLIEGDYCVFELVNELEMMVYIFR' A
#
# COMPACT_ATOMS: atom_id res chain seq x y z
N MET A 1 -0.46 16.52 5.39
CA MET A 1 -0.47 16.20 3.95
C MET A 1 -0.94 14.75 3.80
N LEU A 2 -2.07 14.50 3.16
CA LEU A 2 -2.57 13.14 2.96
C LEU A 2 -1.64 12.45 1.95
N LEU A 3 -0.76 11.58 2.43
CA LEU A 3 0.11 10.77 1.56
C LEU A 3 -0.78 9.73 0.88
N ILE A 4 -1.07 9.93 -0.40
CA ILE A 4 -1.68 8.91 -1.24
C ILE A 4 -0.53 8.16 -1.90
N GLN A 5 -0.50 6.84 -1.73
CA GLN A 5 0.43 6.00 -2.48
C GLN A 5 -0.23 5.60 -3.80
N HIS A 6 0.28 6.10 -4.92
CA HIS A 6 -0.19 5.70 -6.23
C HIS A 6 0.28 4.28 -6.58
N ILE A 7 -0.62 3.50 -7.18
CA ILE A 7 -0.33 2.16 -7.69
C ILE A 7 -0.33 2.18 -9.22
N LYS A 8 0.72 1.60 -9.82
CA LYS A 8 0.85 1.49 -11.27
C LYS A 8 -0.25 0.59 -11.84
N ARG A 9 -0.80 0.96 -13.00
CA ARG A 9 -1.86 0.20 -13.68
C ARG A 9 -1.48 -1.25 -13.97
N SER A 10 -0.21 -1.50 -14.31
CA SER A 10 0.31 -2.84 -14.59
C SER A 10 0.23 -3.78 -13.38
N PHE A 11 0.32 -3.22 -12.17
CA PHE A 11 0.20 -3.97 -10.91
C PHE A 11 -1.26 -4.03 -10.43
N ALA A 12 -2.02 -2.93 -10.59
CA ALA A 12 -3.41 -2.84 -10.15
C ALA A 12 -4.36 -3.89 -10.78
N LYS A 13 -3.96 -4.56 -11.86
CA LYS A 13 -4.74 -5.67 -12.45
C LYS A 13 -4.85 -6.90 -11.55
N TYR A 14 -4.00 -6.99 -10.52
CA TYR A 14 -4.00 -8.07 -9.52
C TYR A 14 -4.66 -7.67 -8.19
N LEU A 15 -5.23 -6.46 -8.13
CA LEU A 15 -5.92 -5.90 -6.98
C LEU A 15 -7.42 -5.77 -7.28
N PRO A 16 -8.26 -5.49 -6.26
CA PRO A 16 -9.69 -5.27 -6.48
C PRO A 16 -9.97 -4.25 -7.57
N LYS A 17 -11.05 -4.46 -8.31
CA LYS A 17 -11.57 -3.48 -9.29
C LYS A 17 -12.64 -2.55 -8.69
N HIS A 18 -12.66 -2.43 -7.36
CA HIS A 18 -13.57 -1.61 -6.57
C HIS A 18 -12.82 -1.01 -5.37
N GLN A 19 -13.49 -0.13 -4.62
CA GLN A 19 -12.95 0.39 -3.36
C GLN A 19 -13.04 -0.69 -2.29
N GLU A 20 -11.95 -0.95 -1.60
CA GLU A 20 -11.85 -1.99 -0.57
C GLU A 20 -10.70 -1.67 0.40
N GLN A 21 -10.63 -2.33 1.55
CA GLN A 21 -9.47 -2.32 2.42
C GLN A 21 -8.44 -3.38 2.01
N ILE A 22 -7.18 -2.96 1.93
CA ILE A 22 -6.04 -3.85 1.72
C ILE A 22 -5.23 -3.91 3.01
N VAL A 23 -4.72 -5.09 3.33
CA VAL A 23 -3.82 -5.33 4.45
C VAL A 23 -2.38 -5.18 3.97
N LEU A 24 -1.60 -4.34 4.66
CA LEU A 24 -0.14 -4.28 4.54
C LEU A 24 0.50 -4.99 5.74
N ARG A 25 1.52 -5.81 5.48
CA ARG A 25 2.41 -6.38 6.51
C ARG A 25 3.85 -6.08 6.19
N VAL A 26 4.72 -6.11 7.20
CA VAL A 26 6.18 -6.10 7.03
C VAL A 26 6.77 -7.39 7.63
N PRO A 27 7.92 -7.87 7.15
CA PRO A 27 8.54 -9.10 7.65
C PRO A 27 8.83 -9.10 9.15
N GLU A 28 9.18 -7.94 9.71
CA GLU A 28 9.50 -7.74 11.13
C GLU A 28 8.26 -7.82 12.03
N GLY A 29 7.08 -7.96 11.44
CA GLY A 29 5.79 -7.96 12.11
C GLY A 29 5.08 -6.61 12.04
N GLY A 30 3.77 -6.64 12.20
CA GLY A 30 2.91 -5.48 12.02
C GLY A 30 1.87 -5.71 10.93
N ARG A 31 0.72 -5.05 11.10
CA ARG A 31 -0.43 -5.16 10.21
C ARG A 31 -1.13 -3.82 10.16
N TRP A 32 -1.32 -3.29 8.96
CA TRP A 32 -2.02 -2.04 8.73
C TRP A 32 -3.11 -2.24 7.70
N GLU A 33 -4.33 -1.81 8.02
CA GLU A 33 -5.42 -1.73 7.07
C GLU A 33 -5.36 -0.37 6.38
N VAL A 34 -5.32 -0.39 5.06
CA VAL A 34 -5.26 0.80 4.22
C VAL A 34 -6.42 0.77 3.24
N ASN A 35 -7.07 1.90 3.05
CA ASN A 35 -8.11 1.98 2.03
C ASN A 35 -7.46 2.00 0.65
N TYR A 36 -8.06 1.26 -0.28
CA TYR A 36 -7.67 1.25 -1.67
C TYR A 36 -8.79 1.83 -2.53
N TYR A 37 -8.43 2.75 -3.43
CA TYR A 37 -9.37 3.26 -4.41
C TYR A 37 -9.05 2.73 -5.80
N TYR A 38 -10.10 2.38 -6.55
CA TYR A 38 -10.02 1.98 -7.93
C TYR A 38 -10.88 2.91 -8.79
N THR A 39 -10.24 3.64 -9.72
CA THR A 39 -10.93 4.44 -10.73
C THR A 39 -10.29 4.17 -12.10
N GLU A 40 -10.97 4.54 -13.18
CA GLU A 40 -10.39 4.43 -14.53
C GLU A 40 -9.07 5.21 -14.66
N ARG A 41 -8.95 6.36 -14.00
CA ARG A 41 -7.78 7.23 -14.08
C ARG A 41 -6.66 6.79 -13.15
N ASN A 42 -6.98 6.60 -11.87
CA ASN A 42 -5.98 6.40 -10.81
C ASN A 42 -6.35 5.21 -9.92
N LYS A 43 -5.32 4.63 -9.30
CA LYS A 43 -5.43 3.59 -8.27
C LYS A 43 -4.42 3.92 -7.19
N GLY A 44 -4.74 3.61 -5.95
CA GLY A 44 -3.81 3.89 -4.88
C GLY A 44 -4.32 3.57 -3.50
N LEU A 45 -3.41 3.65 -2.54
CA LEU A 45 -3.66 3.49 -1.12
C LEU A 45 -3.83 4.87 -0.51
N TYR A 46 -4.85 5.02 0.32
CA TYR A 46 -5.15 6.21 1.10
C TYR A 46 -5.71 5.74 2.44
N GLY A 47 -5.89 6.64 3.41
CA GLY A 47 -6.55 6.30 4.69
C GLY A 47 -5.92 5.08 5.38
N GLY A 48 -4.91 5.29 6.22
CA GLY A 48 -4.11 4.22 6.84
C GLY A 48 -2.67 4.19 6.30
N TRP A 49 -2.45 4.58 5.03
CA TRP A 49 -1.09 4.70 4.48
C TRP A 49 -0.19 5.65 5.29
N SER A 50 -0.74 6.77 5.77
CA SER A 50 0.01 7.70 6.63
C SER A 50 0.37 7.11 8.00
N ALA A 51 -0.46 6.21 8.54
CA ALA A 51 -0.15 5.49 9.77
C ALA A 51 0.96 4.46 9.51
N PHE A 52 0.83 3.65 8.44
CA PHE A 52 1.88 2.74 7.99
C PHE A 52 3.23 3.45 7.82
N SER A 53 3.24 4.57 7.10
CA SER A 53 4.46 5.35 6.84
C SER A 53 5.09 5.91 8.12
N ARG A 54 4.27 6.41 9.05
CA ARG A 54 4.76 6.94 10.33
C ARG A 54 5.30 5.82 11.23
N ASP A 55 4.55 4.74 11.37
CA ASP A 55 4.89 3.66 12.29
C ASP A 55 6.16 2.90 11.84
N ASN A 56 6.42 2.86 10.52
CA ASN A 56 7.64 2.30 9.95
C ASN A 56 8.78 3.33 9.75
N ASN A 57 8.58 4.59 10.15
CA ASN A 57 9.54 5.68 9.99
C ASN A 57 10.08 5.81 8.55
N LEU A 58 9.17 5.79 7.56
CA LEU A 58 9.53 6.03 6.16
C LEU A 58 9.97 7.47 5.97
N ILE A 59 11.12 7.66 5.34
CA ILE A 59 11.67 8.97 4.98
C ILE A 59 11.88 9.09 3.47
N GLU A 60 12.17 10.31 3.01
CA GLU A 60 12.59 10.52 1.62
C GLU A 60 13.90 9.76 1.34
N GLY A 61 13.93 8.99 0.25
CA GLY A 61 15.05 8.12 -0.11
C GLY A 61 14.76 6.63 0.14
N ASP A 62 13.87 6.30 1.08
CA ASP A 62 13.44 4.92 1.30
C ASP A 62 12.62 4.40 0.11
N TYR A 63 12.75 3.11 -0.20
CA TYR A 63 11.95 2.44 -1.21
C TYR A 63 11.20 1.25 -0.61
N CYS A 64 9.89 1.21 -0.88
CA CYS A 64 9.01 0.11 -0.51
C CYS A 64 8.81 -0.83 -1.71
N VAL A 65 9.08 -2.11 -1.53
CA VAL A 65 8.73 -3.18 -2.48
C VAL A 65 7.48 -3.88 -1.98
N PHE A 66 6.46 -3.97 -2.83
CA PHE A 66 5.20 -4.63 -2.51
C PHE A 66 5.15 -6.00 -3.19
N GLU A 67 5.00 -7.04 -2.39
CA GLU A 67 4.74 -8.40 -2.84
C GLU A 67 3.27 -8.72 -2.60
N LEU A 68 2.58 -9.17 -3.64
CA LEU A 68 1.18 -9.57 -3.53
C LEU A 68 1.09 -10.96 -2.90
N VAL A 69 0.45 -11.06 -1.74
CA VAL A 69 0.19 -12.34 -1.06
C VAL A 69 -1.15 -12.90 -1.55
N ASN A 70 -2.18 -12.05 -1.56
CA ASN A 70 -3.48 -12.31 -2.17
C ASN A 70 -4.13 -10.98 -2.58
N GLU A 71 -5.33 -11.02 -3.17
CA GLU A 71 -5.99 -9.82 -3.69
C GLU A 71 -6.16 -8.69 -2.65
N LEU A 72 -6.32 -9.02 -1.36
CA LEU A 72 -6.55 -8.07 -0.28
C LEU A 72 -5.36 -7.91 0.68
N GLU A 73 -4.19 -8.46 0.32
CA GLU A 73 -3.04 -8.50 1.22
C GLU A 73 -1.71 -8.39 0.48
N MET A 74 -0.85 -7.49 0.96
CA MET A 74 0.50 -7.30 0.45
C MET A 74 1.53 -7.35 1.59
N MET A 75 2.65 -8.01 1.32
CA MET A 75 3.87 -7.87 2.10
C MET A 75 4.65 -6.66 1.58
N VAL A 76 5.18 -5.83 2.49
CA VAL A 76 5.94 -4.63 2.18
C VAL A 76 7.34 -4.77 2.74
N TYR A 77 8.33 -4.70 1.86
CA TYR A 77 9.74 -4.70 2.22
C TYR A 77 10.26 -3.28 2.11
N ILE A 78 10.81 -2.76 3.21
CA ILE A 78 11.31 -1.39 3.29
C ILE A 78 12.83 -1.43 3.21
N PHE A 79 13.38 -0.74 2.23
CA PHE A 79 14.81 -0.59 2.04
C PHE A 79 15.19 0.86 2.28
N ARG A 80 16.27 1.03 3.04
CA ARG A 80 16.80 2.31 3.52
C ARG A 80 18.19 2.52 2.95
#